data_AF-A0A8T1XVY1-F1
#
_entry.id   AF-A0A8T1XVY1-F1
#
_cell.length_a   1.000
_cell.length_b   1.000
_cell.length_c   1.000
_cell.angle_alpha   90.00
_cell.angle_beta   90.00
_cell.angle_gamma   90.00
#
_symmetry.space_group_name_H-M   'P 1'
#
loop_
_entity.id
_entity.type
_entity.pdbx_description
1 polymer ?
#
loop_
_entity_poly.entity_id
_entity_poly.type
_entity_poly.pdbx_seq_one_letter_code
_entity_poly.pdbx_strand_id
1 'polypeptide(L)'
;MLKVDIRKAFDSVNWAFILSALRAIGVPERFVGWISECITTPTFSVCLNGNSSGFFKSTKGLRQGDPISPYLSVLGMEVFSSLLHSRFIQGYINYHPKTSGLSISHLMFADDVMIFFYGSEASLHGINEALDDFASWSGLHMNRDKTQLFHAGLNLLKSSAIARHGFPVAALPIRYLGLPLMHRKLKICEYEPLLDQLIGKFRGWAMKSLSFAGRTQLFSSVISGTVNFWISAFILPKTCIKKIESLCSRFLWSGTIDGSEGAKVAWSTVCLPKKEGGLGLRRFSQWNSTLCLRFIWLLFSDSGSLWAMWHKYHNIKSNSLWEISESPRDSWTWKAILRLRPVAAQFLKVVVGNGSSASFWFDNWSPFGPLIKYIGADGPRQLRIPLKAKVKDACNSAGWKLPSPRSDVELNLHAHLTTIEVPSSSATQDEFCWVVDKVTDY
;
A
#
# COMPACT_ATOMS: atom_id res chain seq x y z
N MET A 1 11.17 5.34 -16.02
CA MET A 1 10.23 5.98 -15.06
C MET A 1 10.56 7.46 -15.01
N LEU A 2 9.57 8.33 -15.15
CA LEU A 2 9.71 9.77 -14.94
C LEU A 2 9.03 10.13 -13.63
N LYS A 3 9.76 10.70 -12.68
CA LYS A 3 9.19 11.29 -11.46
C LYS A 3 8.99 12.78 -11.71
N VAL A 4 7.75 13.20 -11.87
CA VAL A 4 7.38 14.57 -12.20
C VAL A 4 7.18 15.38 -10.91
N ASP A 5 7.71 16.60 -10.90
CA ASP A 5 7.49 17.60 -9.86
C ASP A 5 6.64 18.74 -10.44
N ILE A 6 5.51 19.07 -9.82
CA ILE A 6 4.63 20.15 -10.29
C ILE A 6 4.94 21.43 -9.51
N ARG A 7 5.10 22.56 -10.22
CA ARG A 7 5.41 23.84 -9.59
C ARG A 7 4.20 24.38 -8.84
N LYS A 8 4.34 24.55 -7.52
CA LYS A 8 3.37 25.27 -6.67
C LYS A 8 1.93 24.79 -6.92
N ALA A 9 1.71 23.49 -6.70
CA ALA A 9 0.50 22.79 -7.14
C ALA A 9 -0.80 23.38 -6.57
N PHE A 10 -0.78 23.98 -5.38
CA PHE A 10 -1.96 24.70 -4.86
C PHE A 10 -2.04 26.11 -5.42
N ASP A 11 -0.94 26.85 -5.51
CA ASP A 11 -0.98 28.30 -5.79
C ASP A 11 -1.22 28.64 -7.28
N SER A 12 -1.06 27.66 -8.19
CA SER A 12 -1.03 27.92 -9.64
C SER A 12 -2.29 27.50 -10.39
N VAL A 13 -3.19 26.75 -9.75
CA VAL A 13 -4.37 26.15 -10.39
C VAL A 13 -5.31 27.20 -10.97
N ASN A 14 -5.68 27.07 -12.24
CA ASN A 14 -6.69 27.91 -12.88
C ASN A 14 -8.10 27.53 -12.39
N TRP A 15 -8.84 28.50 -11.86
CA TRP A 15 -10.21 28.29 -11.37
C TRP A 15 -11.17 27.85 -12.48
N ALA A 16 -11.08 28.45 -13.67
CA ALA A 16 -11.97 28.09 -14.79
C ALA A 16 -11.81 26.61 -15.18
N PHE A 17 -10.59 26.09 -15.10
CA PHE A 17 -10.31 24.67 -15.31
C PHE A 17 -11.01 23.79 -14.27
N ILE A 18 -10.89 24.12 -12.97
CA ILE A 18 -11.56 23.36 -11.89
C ILE A 18 -13.08 23.39 -12.04
N LEU A 19 -13.66 24.57 -12.34
CA LEU A 19 -15.11 24.70 -12.55
C LEU A 19 -15.56 23.90 -13.77
N SER A 20 -14.75 23.84 -14.83
CA SER A 20 -15.04 23.01 -16.00
C SER A 20 -14.94 21.51 -15.68
N ALA A 21 -13.95 21.10 -14.88
CA ALA A 21 -13.82 19.71 -14.43
C ALA A 21 -15.01 19.28 -13.57
N LEU A 22 -15.50 20.14 -12.66
CA LEU A 22 -16.68 19.88 -11.84
C LEU A 22 -17.94 19.69 -12.71
N ARG A 23 -18.12 20.52 -13.74
CA ARG A 23 -19.22 20.37 -14.70
C ARG A 23 -19.10 19.08 -15.51
N ALA A 24 -17.89 18.73 -15.94
CA ALA A 24 -17.65 17.53 -16.73
C ALA A 24 -18.02 16.23 -15.98
N ILE A 25 -17.83 16.20 -14.66
CA ILE A 25 -18.25 15.05 -13.82
C ILE A 25 -19.74 15.14 -13.39
N GLY A 26 -20.48 16.14 -13.85
CA GLY A 26 -21.92 16.28 -13.60
C GLY A 26 -22.29 16.88 -12.24
N VAL A 27 -21.41 17.65 -11.59
CA VAL A 27 -21.78 18.37 -10.36
C VAL A 27 -22.88 19.40 -10.69
N PRO A 28 -24.00 19.44 -9.92
CA PRO A 28 -25.07 20.39 -10.19
C PRO A 28 -24.59 21.85 -10.11
N GLU A 29 -25.03 22.70 -11.03
CA GLU A 29 -24.55 24.10 -11.14
C GLU A 29 -24.68 24.92 -9.85
N ARG A 30 -25.67 24.62 -9.01
CA ARG A 30 -25.78 25.24 -7.68
C ARG A 30 -24.53 25.02 -6.83
N PHE A 31 -24.00 23.79 -6.80
CA PHE A 31 -22.78 23.46 -6.07
C PHE A 31 -21.54 24.04 -6.77
N VAL A 32 -21.49 24.04 -8.11
CA VAL A 32 -20.42 24.68 -8.87
C VAL A 32 -20.34 26.18 -8.54
N GLY A 33 -21.48 26.86 -8.44
CA GLY A 33 -21.57 28.25 -8.02
C GLY A 33 -21.05 28.50 -6.61
N TRP A 34 -21.42 27.65 -5.64
CA TRP A 34 -20.88 27.73 -4.28
C TRP A 34 -19.37 27.54 -4.22
N ILE A 35 -18.85 26.54 -4.95
CA ILE A 35 -17.40 26.30 -5.02
C ILE A 35 -16.69 27.49 -5.67
N SER A 36 -17.26 28.05 -6.74
CA SER A 36 -16.74 29.26 -7.38
C SER A 36 -16.62 30.41 -6.39
N GLU A 37 -17.64 30.66 -5.58
CA GLU A 37 -17.61 31.71 -4.56
C GLU A 37 -16.49 31.45 -3.53
N CYS A 38 -16.35 30.21 -3.05
CA CYS A 38 -15.32 29.83 -2.09
C CYS A 38 -13.89 30.03 -2.61
N ILE A 39 -13.63 29.74 -3.88
CA ILE A 39 -12.26 29.83 -4.44
C ILE A 39 -11.90 31.21 -4.97
N THR A 40 -12.88 32.03 -5.39
CA THR A 40 -12.63 33.31 -6.07
C THR A 40 -12.70 34.55 -5.16
N THR A 41 -13.40 34.47 -4.03
CA THR A 41 -13.55 35.59 -3.10
C THR A 41 -12.44 35.81 -2.08
N PRO A 42 -11.61 34.80 -1.68
CA PRO A 42 -10.59 35.01 -0.67
C PRO A 42 -9.61 36.15 -0.99
N THR A 43 -9.38 37.01 0.00
CA THR A 43 -8.33 38.04 -0.01
C THR A 43 -7.17 37.63 0.89
N PHE A 44 -5.96 37.95 0.47
CA PHE A 44 -4.73 37.66 1.19
C PHE A 44 -4.12 38.96 1.72
N SER A 45 -3.44 38.87 2.86
CA SER A 45 -2.63 39.95 3.42
C SER A 45 -1.21 39.44 3.68
N VAL A 46 -0.23 40.35 3.67
CA VAL A 46 1.16 40.00 4.00
C VAL A 46 1.43 40.39 5.44
N CYS A 47 1.87 39.43 6.27
CA CYS A 47 2.31 39.71 7.63
C CYS A 47 3.80 40.09 7.61
N LEU A 48 4.11 41.36 7.91
CA LEU A 48 5.46 41.89 8.03
C LEU A 48 5.71 42.26 9.48
N ASN A 49 6.70 41.61 10.11
CA ASN A 49 7.07 41.83 11.53
C ASN A 49 5.89 41.72 12.50
N GLY A 50 4.96 40.81 12.27
CA GLY A 50 3.78 40.59 13.13
C GLY A 50 2.58 41.49 12.81
N ASN A 51 2.74 42.47 11.89
CA ASN A 51 1.66 43.33 11.46
C ASN A 51 1.15 42.91 10.06
N SER A 52 -0.16 42.68 9.94
CA SER A 52 -0.81 42.44 8.66
C SER A 52 -0.88 43.74 7.86
N SER A 53 -0.35 43.75 6.64
CA SER A 53 -0.34 44.93 5.77
C SER A 53 -1.01 44.63 4.44
N GLY A 54 -1.99 45.47 4.10
CA GLY A 54 -2.75 45.43 2.84
C GLY A 54 -3.64 44.21 2.65
N PHE A 55 -4.53 44.30 1.65
CA PHE A 55 -5.29 43.17 1.15
C PHE A 55 -5.19 43.12 -0.37
N PHE A 56 -4.98 41.93 -0.92
CA PHE A 56 -4.99 41.69 -2.35
C PHE A 56 -5.81 40.44 -2.67
N LYS A 57 -6.44 40.42 -3.84
CA LYS A 57 -7.20 39.27 -4.33
C LYS A 57 -6.26 38.31 -5.07
N SER A 58 -6.52 37.01 -4.97
CA SER A 58 -5.92 36.08 -5.91
C SER A 58 -6.74 36.04 -7.21
N THR A 59 -6.13 35.56 -8.28
CA THR A 59 -6.78 35.27 -9.56
C THR A 59 -6.73 33.79 -9.93
N LYS A 60 -6.01 33.00 -9.13
CA LYS A 60 -5.80 31.56 -9.30
C LYS A 60 -5.37 30.90 -7.98
N GLY A 61 -5.29 29.58 -8.00
CA GLY A 61 -4.81 28.77 -6.90
C GLY A 61 -5.89 28.41 -5.87
N LEU A 62 -5.62 27.38 -5.10
CA LEU A 62 -6.48 26.82 -4.07
C LEU A 62 -5.88 27.11 -2.70
N ARG A 63 -6.70 27.54 -1.74
CA ARG A 63 -6.23 27.96 -0.42
C ARG A 63 -5.71 26.75 0.37
N GLN A 64 -4.44 26.80 0.79
CA GLN A 64 -3.89 25.80 1.71
C GLN A 64 -4.53 25.94 3.10
N GLY A 65 -4.93 24.81 3.69
CA GLY A 65 -5.66 24.76 4.96
C GLY A 65 -7.19 24.89 4.84
N ASP A 66 -7.71 25.16 3.64
CA ASP A 66 -9.14 25.04 3.36
C ASP A 66 -9.52 23.56 3.16
N PRO A 67 -10.55 23.04 3.87
CA PRO A 67 -11.02 21.66 3.72
C PRO A 67 -11.39 21.25 2.29
N ILE A 68 -11.84 22.17 1.41
CA ILE A 68 -12.26 21.80 0.05
C ILE A 68 -11.10 21.71 -0.94
N SER A 69 -10.04 22.50 -0.71
CA SER A 69 -8.91 22.62 -1.64
C SER A 69 -8.23 21.29 -1.98
N PRO A 70 -7.99 20.35 -1.04
CA PRO A 70 -7.40 19.05 -1.37
C PRO A 70 -8.25 18.25 -2.38
N TYR A 71 -9.58 18.27 -2.24
CA TYR A 71 -10.48 17.55 -3.14
C TYR A 71 -10.48 18.16 -4.54
N LEU A 72 -10.49 19.49 -4.63
CA LEU A 72 -10.40 20.19 -5.92
C LEU A 72 -9.05 19.96 -6.60
N SER A 73 -7.96 19.90 -5.82
CA SER A 73 -6.63 19.55 -6.34
C SER A 73 -6.61 18.12 -6.89
N VAL A 74 -7.16 17.15 -6.17
CA VAL A 74 -7.29 15.76 -6.64
C VAL A 74 -8.13 15.69 -7.91
N LEU A 75 -9.25 16.42 -8.00
CA LEU A 75 -10.06 16.50 -9.21
C LEU A 75 -9.25 17.04 -10.41
N GLY A 76 -8.44 18.07 -10.20
CA GLY A 76 -7.55 18.59 -11.25
C GLY A 76 -6.53 17.54 -11.71
N MET A 77 -5.95 16.78 -10.78
CA MET A 77 -5.01 15.70 -11.09
C MET A 77 -5.68 14.50 -11.76
N GLU A 78 -6.97 14.24 -11.52
CA GLU A 78 -7.74 13.19 -12.21
C GLU A 78 -7.87 13.49 -13.72
N VAL A 79 -8.02 14.77 -14.10
CA VAL A 79 -8.00 15.16 -15.53
C VAL A 79 -6.64 14.85 -16.16
N PHE A 80 -5.53 15.08 -15.44
CA PHE A 80 -4.21 14.71 -15.92
C PHE A 80 -4.03 13.19 -16.04
N SER A 81 -4.54 12.45 -15.04
CA SER A 81 -4.58 10.98 -15.06
C SER A 81 -5.31 10.45 -16.30
N SER A 82 -6.48 11.01 -16.59
CA SER A 82 -7.29 10.67 -17.77
C SER A 82 -6.59 11.02 -19.09
N LEU A 83 -5.95 12.18 -19.17
CA LEU A 83 -5.15 12.59 -20.34
C LEU A 83 -4.00 11.60 -20.60
N LEU A 84 -3.20 11.29 -19.58
CA LEU A 84 -2.12 10.31 -19.71
C LEU A 84 -2.67 8.96 -20.17
N HIS A 85 -3.72 8.46 -19.52
CA HIS A 85 -4.32 7.18 -19.87
C HIS A 85 -4.75 7.12 -21.35
N SER A 86 -5.38 8.20 -21.85
CA SER A 86 -5.75 8.34 -23.26
C SER A 86 -4.53 8.23 -24.20
N ARG A 87 -3.43 8.92 -23.89
CA ARG A 87 -2.19 8.87 -24.69
C ARG A 87 -1.54 7.48 -24.69
N PHE A 88 -1.66 6.73 -23.61
CA PHE A 88 -1.19 5.33 -23.56
C PHE A 88 -2.09 4.39 -24.37
N ILE A 89 -3.41 4.52 -24.28
CA ILE A 89 -4.36 3.70 -25.05
C ILE A 89 -4.20 3.91 -26.55
N GLN A 90 -4.01 5.17 -26.97
CA GLN A 90 -3.83 5.53 -28.38
C GLN A 90 -2.46 5.13 -28.95
N GLY A 91 -1.55 4.62 -28.12
CA GLY A 91 -0.21 4.20 -28.54
C GLY A 91 0.79 5.35 -28.73
N TYR A 92 0.43 6.59 -28.38
CA TYR A 92 1.37 7.72 -28.36
C TYR A 92 2.48 7.52 -27.32
N ILE A 93 2.13 6.92 -26.17
CA ILE A 93 3.09 6.55 -25.12
C ILE A 93 3.04 5.04 -24.94
N ASN A 94 4.20 4.38 -25.07
CA ASN A 94 4.26 2.93 -24.89
C ASN A 94 4.44 2.55 -23.42
N TYR A 95 3.66 1.56 -22.97
CA TYR A 95 3.76 1.00 -21.63
C TYR A 95 5.14 0.44 -21.32
N HIS A 96 5.53 0.53 -20.05
CA HIS A 96 6.70 -0.19 -19.56
C HIS A 96 6.48 -1.72 -19.71
N PRO A 97 7.49 -2.52 -20.08
CA PRO A 97 7.30 -3.96 -20.34
C PRO A 97 6.73 -4.77 -19.17
N LYS A 98 6.97 -4.30 -17.94
CA LYS A 98 6.40 -4.91 -16.73
C LYS A 98 5.01 -4.40 -16.38
N THR A 99 4.55 -3.29 -16.94
CA THR A 99 3.24 -2.71 -16.62
C THR A 99 2.20 -2.94 -17.71
N SER A 100 2.63 -3.26 -18.94
CA SER A 100 1.77 -3.40 -20.11
C SER A 100 0.61 -4.37 -19.93
N GLY A 101 0.85 -5.55 -19.35
CA GLY A 101 -0.19 -6.55 -19.12
C GLY A 101 -1.25 -6.16 -18.07
N LEU A 102 -0.99 -5.10 -17.30
CA LEU A 102 -1.89 -4.54 -16.30
C LEU A 102 -2.38 -3.14 -16.69
N SER A 103 -1.95 -2.62 -17.85
CA SER A 103 -2.18 -1.24 -18.28
C SER A 103 -1.84 -0.18 -17.23
N ILE A 104 -0.80 -0.40 -16.41
CA ILE A 104 -0.36 0.57 -15.41
C ILE A 104 0.54 1.62 -16.09
N SER A 105 0.01 2.83 -16.26
CA SER A 105 0.71 3.98 -16.86
C SER A 105 1.44 4.84 -15.83
N HIS A 106 0.79 5.16 -14.72
CA HIS A 106 1.29 6.10 -13.71
C HIS A 106 0.78 5.80 -12.31
N LEU A 107 1.47 6.35 -11.31
CA LEU A 107 1.04 6.43 -9.91
C LEU A 107 1.04 7.90 -9.50
N MET A 108 -0.01 8.32 -8.79
CA MET A 108 -0.17 9.69 -8.32
C MET A 108 -0.51 9.70 -6.83
N PHE A 109 0.08 10.64 -6.09
CA PHE A 109 -0.32 10.98 -4.73
C PHE A 109 -0.30 12.49 -4.58
N ALA A 110 -1.49 13.12 -4.56
CA ALA A 110 -1.60 14.56 -4.74
C ALA A 110 -0.82 15.02 -6.00
N ASP A 111 0.16 15.91 -5.85
CA ASP A 111 1.01 16.46 -6.91
C ASP A 111 2.27 15.62 -7.22
N ASP A 112 2.57 14.61 -6.40
CA ASP A 112 3.67 13.67 -6.62
C ASP A 112 3.27 12.63 -7.70
N VAL A 113 3.84 12.73 -8.91
CA VAL A 113 3.51 11.85 -10.05
C VAL A 113 4.70 10.98 -10.48
N MET A 114 4.46 9.69 -10.68
CA MET A 114 5.40 8.74 -11.28
C MET A 114 4.81 8.12 -12.55
N ILE A 115 5.47 8.33 -13.69
CA ILE A 115 5.05 7.79 -14.99
C ILE A 115 5.96 6.62 -15.40
N PHE A 116 5.36 5.48 -15.74
CA PHE A 116 6.04 4.26 -16.16
C PHE A 116 5.82 4.03 -17.65
N PHE A 117 6.90 4.08 -18.43
CA PHE A 117 6.86 3.97 -19.88
C PHE A 117 8.04 3.15 -20.39
N TYR A 118 7.97 2.72 -21.66
CA TYR A 118 8.95 1.83 -22.30
C TYR A 118 10.39 2.38 -22.29
N GLY A 119 10.54 3.70 -22.29
CA GLY A 119 11.86 4.36 -22.37
C GLY A 119 12.31 4.65 -23.81
N SER A 120 11.39 4.86 -24.75
CA SER A 120 11.71 5.43 -26.06
C SER A 120 11.63 6.95 -26.06
N GLU A 121 12.39 7.58 -26.96
CA GLU A 121 12.36 9.03 -27.20
C GLU A 121 10.95 9.53 -27.53
N ALA A 122 10.27 8.84 -28.45
CA ALA A 122 8.88 9.12 -28.82
C ALA A 122 7.92 9.07 -27.61
N SER A 123 8.07 8.08 -26.73
CA SER A 123 7.21 8.00 -25.53
C SER A 123 7.49 9.14 -24.56
N LEU A 124 8.75 9.55 -24.40
CA LEU A 124 9.10 10.68 -23.54
C LEU A 124 8.59 12.01 -24.13
N HIS A 125 8.65 12.16 -25.45
CA HIS A 125 8.06 13.29 -26.13
C HIS A 125 6.55 13.36 -25.91
N GLY A 126 5.82 12.25 -26.08
CA GLY A 126 4.37 12.21 -25.82
C GLY A 126 4.02 12.51 -24.35
N ILE A 127 4.87 12.14 -23.40
CA ILE A 127 4.71 12.54 -21.99
C ILE A 127 4.87 14.05 -21.83
N ASN A 128 5.87 14.66 -22.48
CA ASN A 128 6.07 16.11 -22.44
C ASN A 128 4.90 16.87 -23.04
N GLU A 129 4.38 16.43 -24.20
CA GLU A 129 3.20 17.02 -24.81
C GLU A 129 1.99 16.93 -23.88
N ALA A 130 1.75 15.78 -23.24
CA ALA A 130 0.67 15.64 -22.28
C ALA A 130 0.82 16.57 -21.06
N LEU A 131 2.05 16.81 -20.61
CA LEU A 131 2.32 17.75 -19.52
C LEU A 131 2.12 19.21 -19.97
N ASP A 132 2.51 19.56 -21.19
CA ASP A 132 2.35 20.90 -21.75
C ASP A 132 0.86 21.21 -22.03
N ASP A 133 0.11 20.24 -22.58
CA ASP A 133 -1.35 20.29 -22.73
C ASP A 133 -2.02 20.53 -21.38
N PHE A 134 -1.71 19.68 -20.39
CA PHE A 134 -2.28 19.80 -19.05
C PHE A 134 -1.95 21.14 -18.40
N ALA A 135 -0.72 21.61 -18.53
CA ALA A 135 -0.29 22.90 -18.01
C ALA A 135 -1.05 24.07 -18.67
N SER A 136 -1.31 23.99 -19.98
CA SER A 136 -2.07 25.01 -20.71
C SER A 136 -3.52 25.13 -20.21
N TRP A 137 -4.13 24.02 -19.81
CA TRP A 137 -5.50 24.01 -19.29
C TRP A 137 -5.56 24.40 -17.82
N SER A 138 -4.74 23.76 -16.99
CA SER A 138 -4.83 23.83 -15.53
C SER A 138 -3.99 24.94 -14.91
N GLY A 139 -3.02 25.50 -15.63
CA GLY A 139 -1.99 26.37 -15.06
C GLY A 139 -0.94 25.64 -14.21
N LEU A 140 -1.02 24.31 -14.09
CA LEU A 140 -0.07 23.48 -13.36
C LEU A 140 1.11 23.10 -14.24
N HIS A 141 2.17 23.88 -14.15
CA HIS A 141 3.39 23.64 -14.92
C HIS A 141 4.32 22.64 -14.21
N MET A 142 4.87 21.71 -14.98
CA MET A 142 5.96 20.87 -14.53
C MET A 142 7.21 21.70 -14.19
N ASN A 143 7.91 21.27 -13.15
CA ASN A 143 9.24 21.74 -12.82
C ASN A 143 10.32 20.88 -13.48
N ARG A 144 10.85 21.33 -14.62
CA ARG A 144 11.87 20.57 -15.37
C ARG A 144 13.12 20.26 -14.54
N ASP A 145 13.56 21.18 -13.69
CA ASP A 145 14.79 21.02 -12.89
C ASP A 145 14.64 20.01 -11.74
N LYS A 146 13.42 19.82 -11.24
CA LYS A 146 13.11 18.86 -10.18
C LYS A 146 12.50 17.55 -10.69
N THR A 147 12.04 17.54 -11.93
CA THR A 147 11.54 16.33 -12.60
C THR A 147 12.73 15.44 -12.94
N GLN A 148 12.69 14.20 -12.47
CA GLN A 148 13.82 13.28 -12.55
C GLN A 148 13.51 12.05 -13.38
N LEU A 149 14.41 11.72 -14.27
CA LEU A 149 14.34 10.52 -15.09
C LEU A 149 15.13 9.38 -14.43
N PHE A 150 14.48 8.23 -14.29
CA PHE A 150 15.08 6.99 -13.81
C PHE A 150 14.98 5.93 -14.88
N HIS A 151 16.12 5.35 -15.27
CA HIS A 151 16.19 4.27 -16.22
C HIS A 151 17.02 3.10 -15.68
N ALA A 152 16.63 1.88 -16.04
CA ALA A 152 17.35 0.66 -15.72
C ALA A 152 17.34 -0.24 -16.95
N GLY A 153 18.48 -0.87 -17.26
CA GLY A 153 18.59 -1.78 -18.40
C GLY A 153 18.58 -1.11 -19.78
N LEU A 154 18.89 0.19 -19.88
CA LEU A 154 19.12 0.87 -21.15
C LEU A 154 20.60 0.85 -21.52
N ASN A 155 20.89 0.63 -22.81
CA ASN A 155 22.24 0.76 -23.35
C ASN A 155 22.65 2.25 -23.38
N LEU A 156 23.97 2.50 -23.36
CA LEU A 156 24.54 3.85 -23.28
C LEU A 156 23.99 4.81 -24.36
N LEU A 157 23.84 4.34 -25.60
CA LEU A 157 23.28 5.13 -26.71
C LEU A 157 21.84 5.61 -26.44
N LYS A 158 20.98 4.72 -25.94
CA LYS A 158 19.59 5.06 -25.59
C LYS A 158 19.55 6.00 -24.39
N SER A 159 20.42 5.76 -23.40
CA SER A 159 20.56 6.65 -22.24
C SER A 159 20.93 8.06 -22.66
N SER A 160 21.91 8.22 -23.55
CA SER A 160 22.35 9.51 -24.07
C SER A 160 21.29 10.19 -24.93
N ALA A 161 20.52 9.45 -25.73
CA ALA A 161 19.42 10.01 -26.52
C ALA A 161 18.32 10.59 -25.63
N ILE A 162 17.89 9.83 -24.61
CA ILE A 162 16.82 10.28 -23.71
C ILE A 162 17.28 11.47 -22.85
N ALA A 163 18.56 11.49 -22.44
CA ALA A 163 19.13 12.61 -21.68
C ALA A 163 19.06 13.96 -22.45
N ARG A 164 19.01 13.95 -23.79
CA ARG A 164 18.88 15.18 -24.61
C ARG A 164 17.56 15.90 -24.41
N HIS A 165 16.54 15.25 -23.86
CA HIS A 165 15.26 15.90 -23.53
C HIS A 165 15.35 16.85 -22.32
N GLY A 166 16.51 17.00 -21.69
CA GLY A 166 16.76 18.02 -20.67
C GLY A 166 16.25 17.66 -19.28
N PHE A 167 15.95 16.38 -19.03
CA PHE A 167 15.61 15.91 -17.68
C PHE A 167 16.86 15.44 -16.94
N PRO A 168 17.07 15.90 -15.68
CA PRO A 168 18.06 15.32 -14.79
C PRO A 168 17.89 13.80 -14.66
N VAL A 169 18.93 13.06 -15.03
CA VAL A 169 19.00 11.62 -14.77
C VAL A 169 19.34 11.40 -13.30
N ALA A 170 18.51 10.66 -12.60
CA ALA A 170 18.69 10.34 -11.19
C ALA A 170 18.80 8.82 -10.98
N ALA A 171 19.37 8.44 -9.83
CA ALA A 171 19.51 7.06 -9.40
C ALA A 171 18.81 6.83 -8.07
N LEU A 172 18.31 5.61 -7.86
CA LEU A 172 17.85 5.17 -6.54
C LEU A 172 19.09 4.88 -5.68
N PRO A 173 19.16 5.29 -4.40
CA PRO A 173 18.05 5.71 -3.52
C PRO A 173 17.51 7.13 -3.70
N ILE A 174 16.19 7.34 -3.58
CA ILE A 174 15.59 8.67 -3.41
C ILE A 174 14.61 8.74 -2.25
N ARG A 175 14.28 9.94 -1.75
CA ARG A 175 13.17 10.16 -0.82
C ARG A 175 11.86 10.36 -1.60
N TYR A 176 10.82 9.62 -1.25
CA TYR A 176 9.49 9.70 -1.83
C TYR A 176 8.44 9.52 -0.73
N LEU A 177 7.46 10.44 -0.66
CA LEU A 177 6.44 10.46 0.40
C LEU A 177 7.04 10.32 1.81
N GLY A 178 8.16 10.99 2.06
CA GLY A 178 8.85 10.93 3.36
C GLY A 178 9.69 9.67 3.61
N LEU A 179 9.64 8.65 2.75
CA LEU A 179 10.32 7.37 2.90
C LEU A 179 11.38 7.11 1.81
N PRO A 180 12.38 6.24 2.07
CA PRO A 180 13.38 5.87 1.07
C PRO A 180 12.80 4.92 -0.01
N LEU A 181 12.73 5.36 -1.27
CA LEU A 181 12.38 4.51 -2.42
C LEU A 181 13.60 3.76 -2.96
N MET A 182 13.59 2.42 -2.85
CA MET A 182 14.73 1.54 -3.18
C MET A 182 14.34 0.43 -4.15
N HIS A 183 15.31 -0.04 -4.95
CA HIS A 183 15.18 -1.28 -5.73
C HIS A 183 15.68 -2.53 -4.99
N ARG A 184 16.26 -2.35 -3.79
CA ARG A 184 16.86 -3.42 -2.98
C ARG A 184 16.37 -3.36 -1.53
N LYS A 185 16.66 -4.42 -0.78
CA LYS A 185 16.46 -4.43 0.67
C LYS A 185 17.23 -3.26 1.31
N LEU A 186 16.56 -2.55 2.21
CA LEU A 186 17.16 -1.49 3.01
C LEU A 186 18.25 -2.08 3.94
N LYS A 187 19.42 -1.44 3.94
CA LYS A 187 20.52 -1.67 4.86
C LYS A 187 20.18 -1.06 6.22
N ILE A 188 20.86 -1.51 7.26
CA ILE A 188 20.62 -1.03 8.63
C ILE A 188 20.84 0.49 8.72
N CYS A 189 21.88 1.02 8.07
CA CYS A 189 22.18 2.46 8.04
C CYS A 189 21.09 3.31 7.36
N GLU A 190 20.27 2.72 6.48
CA GLU A 190 19.22 3.46 5.77
C GLU A 190 17.97 3.65 6.65
N TYR A 191 17.91 3.01 7.82
CA TYR A 191 16.91 3.26 8.85
C TYR A 191 17.37 4.29 9.90
N GLU A 192 18.59 4.83 9.80
CA GLU A 192 19.07 5.85 10.73
C GLU A 192 18.17 7.10 10.77
N PRO A 193 17.59 7.60 9.65
CA PRO A 193 16.67 8.73 9.71
C PRO A 193 15.46 8.51 10.63
N LEU A 194 14.95 7.28 10.71
CA LEU A 194 13.90 6.92 11.67
C LEU A 194 14.43 7.02 13.10
N LEU A 195 15.61 6.47 13.36
CA LEU A 195 16.22 6.49 14.69
C LEU A 195 16.52 7.93 15.14
N ASP A 196 17.08 8.76 14.26
CA ASP A 196 17.36 10.17 14.53
C ASP A 196 16.07 10.95 14.85
N GLN A 197 15.00 10.71 14.09
CA GLN A 197 13.70 11.32 14.35
C GLN A 197 13.15 10.92 15.73
N LEU A 198 13.30 9.66 16.14
CA LEU A 198 12.87 9.19 17.46
C LEU A 198 13.75 9.74 18.58
N ILE A 199 15.07 9.73 18.41
CA ILE A 199 16.05 10.28 19.35
C ILE A 199 15.80 11.77 19.57
N GLY A 200 15.58 12.54 18.50
CA GLY A 200 15.25 13.96 18.58
C GLY A 200 13.98 14.22 19.38
N LYS A 201 12.93 13.41 19.18
CA LYS A 201 11.68 13.48 19.97
C LYS A 201 11.94 13.18 21.45
N PHE A 202 12.66 12.10 21.76
CA PHE A 202 12.96 11.74 23.15
C PHE A 202 13.79 12.81 23.86
N ARG A 203 14.83 13.36 23.20
CA ARG A 203 15.63 14.46 23.75
C ARG A 203 14.80 15.71 24.00
N GLY A 204 13.91 16.07 23.07
CA GLY A 204 12.99 17.19 23.24
C GLY A 204 11.98 17.01 24.38
N TRP A 205 11.61 15.77 24.71
CA TRP A 205 10.70 15.47 25.81
C TRP A 205 11.38 15.31 27.16
N ALA A 206 12.65 14.89 27.19
CA ALA A 206 13.43 14.78 28.41
C ALA A 206 13.49 16.11 29.19
N MET A 207 13.44 17.25 28.47
CA MET A 207 13.42 18.60 29.06
C MET A 207 12.09 19.00 29.72
N LYS A 208 11.03 18.20 29.61
CA LYS A 208 9.65 18.59 29.97
C LYS A 208 9.12 17.98 31.28
N SER A 209 9.97 17.42 32.14
CA SER A 209 9.61 16.83 33.44
C SER A 209 8.30 16.01 33.42
N LEU A 210 8.22 15.03 32.52
CA LEU A 210 7.00 14.27 32.26
C LEU A 210 6.76 13.17 33.30
N SER A 211 5.52 13.02 33.74
CA SER A 211 5.10 11.88 34.55
C SER A 211 5.25 10.55 33.79
N PHE A 212 5.26 9.43 34.51
CA PHE A 212 5.29 8.10 33.87
C PHE A 212 4.11 7.90 32.90
N ALA A 213 2.89 8.27 33.33
CA ALA A 213 1.70 8.22 32.48
C ALA A 213 1.81 9.12 31.24
N GLY A 214 2.37 10.33 31.40
CA GLY A 214 2.62 11.24 30.27
C GLY A 214 3.59 10.65 29.24
N ARG A 215 4.64 9.96 29.71
CA ARG A 215 5.58 9.23 28.83
C ARG A 215 4.88 8.09 28.09
N THR A 216 4.07 7.29 28.77
CA THR A 216 3.26 6.22 28.15
C THR A 216 2.33 6.76 27.06
N GLN A 217 1.69 7.92 27.28
CA GLN A 217 0.81 8.54 26.30
C GLN A 217 1.54 9.00 25.03
N LEU A 218 2.76 9.54 25.17
CA LEU A 218 3.59 9.94 24.02
C LEU A 218 4.05 8.72 23.20
N PHE A 219 4.29 7.58 23.85
CA PHE A 219 4.57 6.34 23.12
C PHE A 219 3.39 5.94 22.24
N SER A 220 2.20 5.88 22.81
CA SER A 220 1.00 5.44 22.09
C SER A 220 0.61 6.38 20.96
N SER A 221 0.76 7.69 21.14
CA SER A 221 0.31 8.68 20.15
C SER A 221 1.38 9.01 19.10
N VAL A 222 2.61 9.28 19.50
CA VAL A 222 3.64 9.84 18.60
C VAL A 222 4.63 8.78 18.14
N ILE A 223 5.18 7.98 19.05
CA ILE A 223 6.21 6.99 18.70
C ILE A 223 5.59 5.86 17.89
N SER A 224 4.47 5.30 18.35
CA SER A 224 3.73 4.30 17.58
C SER A 224 3.33 4.83 16.21
N GLY A 225 2.83 6.07 16.09
CA GLY A 225 2.52 6.66 14.78
C GLY A 225 3.74 6.77 13.85
N THR A 226 4.86 7.27 14.38
CA THR A 226 6.11 7.44 13.62
C THR A 226 6.67 6.11 13.13
N VAL A 227 6.71 5.11 14.00
CA VAL A 227 7.22 3.77 13.67
C VAL A 227 6.24 3.04 12.73
N ASN A 228 4.92 3.17 12.95
CA ASN A 228 3.90 2.58 12.09
C ASN A 228 4.01 3.07 10.65
N PHE A 229 4.28 4.37 10.45
CA PHE A 229 4.48 4.93 9.11
C PHE A 229 5.59 4.17 8.35
N TRP A 230 6.72 3.90 8.99
CA TRP A 230 7.82 3.13 8.39
C TRP A 230 7.50 1.65 8.22
N ILE A 231 6.97 0.99 9.25
CA ILE A 231 6.63 -0.44 9.21
C ILE A 231 5.56 -0.74 8.14
N SER A 232 4.65 0.20 7.89
CA SER A 232 3.59 0.03 6.90
C SER A 232 4.12 -0.12 5.47
N ALA A 233 5.31 0.43 5.20
CA ALA A 233 5.98 0.38 3.89
C ALA A 233 7.13 -0.64 3.85
N PHE A 234 7.83 -0.84 4.97
CA PHE A 234 9.03 -1.68 5.04
C PHE A 234 9.00 -2.67 6.19
N ILE A 235 9.64 -3.80 5.97
CA ILE A 235 9.90 -4.79 7.02
C ILE A 235 11.17 -4.40 7.75
N LEU A 236 11.03 -3.83 8.95
CA LEU A 236 12.17 -3.37 9.72
C LEU A 236 13.06 -4.54 10.15
N PRO A 237 14.40 -4.42 10.06
CA PRO A 237 15.32 -5.43 10.59
C PRO A 237 15.15 -5.60 12.09
N LYS A 238 15.28 -6.84 12.58
CA LYS A 238 15.22 -7.14 14.03
C LYS A 238 16.15 -6.27 14.86
N THR A 239 17.35 -5.96 14.35
CA THR A 239 18.32 -5.07 15.02
C THR A 239 17.80 -3.64 15.17
N CYS A 240 17.16 -3.09 14.14
CA CYS A 240 16.54 -1.76 14.19
C CYS A 240 15.40 -1.74 15.22
N ILE A 241 14.51 -2.74 15.18
CA ILE A 241 13.41 -2.86 16.15
C ILE A 241 13.94 -2.96 17.58
N LYS A 242 14.96 -3.78 17.83
CA LYS A 242 15.60 -3.88 19.16
C LYS A 242 16.16 -2.54 19.63
N LYS A 243 16.79 -1.76 18.74
CA LYS A 243 17.31 -0.42 19.06
C LYS A 243 16.17 0.53 19.43
N ILE A 244 15.05 0.51 18.68
CA ILE A 244 13.85 1.31 18.98
C ILE A 244 13.23 0.89 20.32
N GLU A 245 12.96 -0.40 20.54
CA GLU A 245 12.37 -0.92 21.78
C GLU A 245 13.27 -0.63 22.99
N SER A 246 14.59 -0.68 22.83
CA SER A 246 15.56 -0.29 23.86
C SER A 246 15.47 1.20 24.22
N LEU A 247 15.44 2.09 23.21
CA LEU A 247 15.24 3.53 23.43
C LEU A 247 13.92 3.82 24.15
N CYS A 248 12.85 3.13 23.75
CA CYS A 248 11.53 3.28 24.39
C CYS A 248 11.57 2.83 25.85
N SER A 249 12.18 1.68 26.14
CA SER A 249 12.33 1.18 27.51
C SER A 249 13.11 2.16 28.38
N ARG A 250 14.28 2.64 27.93
CA ARG A 250 15.12 3.59 28.69
C ARG A 250 14.38 4.90 28.99
N PHE A 251 13.71 5.47 28.00
CA PHE A 251 12.96 6.70 28.18
C PHE A 251 11.75 6.53 29.11
N LEU A 252 11.03 5.40 29.00
CA LEU A 252 9.87 5.11 29.85
C LEU A 252 10.22 5.06 31.33
N TRP A 253 11.41 4.54 31.68
CA TRP A 253 11.84 4.41 33.07
C TRP A 253 12.55 5.66 33.57
N SER A 254 13.60 6.11 32.89
CA SER A 254 14.49 7.18 33.38
C SER A 254 14.11 8.60 32.93
N GLY A 255 13.20 8.72 31.96
CA GLY A 255 12.79 10.02 31.40
C GLY A 255 13.82 10.60 30.42
N THR A 256 14.96 9.92 30.26
CA THR A 256 16.02 10.26 29.33
C THR A 256 16.42 9.01 28.53
N ILE A 257 17.17 9.19 27.45
CA ILE A 257 17.73 8.07 26.68
C ILE A 257 19.19 7.79 27.02
N ASP A 258 19.83 8.66 27.80
CA ASP A 258 21.24 8.57 28.17
C ASP A 258 21.44 8.05 29.60
N GLY A 259 20.38 8.05 30.43
CA GLY A 259 20.40 7.54 31.79
C GLY A 259 20.77 6.05 31.89
N SER A 260 21.40 5.71 33.01
CA SER A 260 21.84 4.36 33.38
C SER A 260 20.81 3.59 34.21
N GLU A 261 19.67 4.21 34.58
CA GLU A 261 18.62 3.53 35.33
C GLU A 261 18.06 2.34 34.53
N GLY A 262 18.16 1.16 35.12
CA GLY A 262 17.68 -0.08 34.54
C GLY A 262 16.16 -0.11 34.41
N ALA A 263 15.68 -0.80 33.39
CA ALA A 263 14.25 -1.08 33.26
C ALA A 263 13.79 -1.99 34.41
N LYS A 264 12.79 -1.55 35.19
CA LYS A 264 12.25 -2.34 36.31
C LYS A 264 11.45 -3.55 35.85
N VAL A 265 10.82 -3.46 34.68
CA VAL A 265 10.02 -4.52 34.06
C VAL A 265 10.47 -4.70 32.61
N ALA A 266 10.52 -5.95 32.16
CA ALA A 266 10.88 -6.28 30.78
C ALA A 266 9.92 -5.62 29.78
N TRP A 267 10.47 -5.09 28.67
CA TRP A 267 9.68 -4.41 27.63
C TRP A 267 8.55 -5.28 27.05
N SER A 268 8.78 -6.59 26.95
CA SER A 268 7.74 -7.54 26.53
C SER A 268 6.53 -7.55 27.46
N THR A 269 6.74 -7.46 28.77
CA THR A 269 5.68 -7.44 29.78
C THR A 269 4.96 -6.09 29.78
N VAL A 270 5.72 -4.99 29.62
CA VAL A 270 5.16 -3.63 29.47
C VAL A 270 4.20 -3.55 28.28
N CYS A 271 4.49 -4.26 27.19
CA CYS A 271 3.67 -4.28 25.99
C CYS A 271 2.43 -5.19 26.06
N LEU A 272 2.23 -5.95 27.14
CA LEU A 272 1.04 -6.79 27.27
C LEU A 272 -0.24 -5.92 27.35
N PRO A 273 -1.41 -6.49 27.00
CA PRO A 273 -2.69 -5.84 27.25
C PRO A 273 -2.83 -5.42 28.71
N LYS A 274 -3.58 -4.34 28.97
CA LYS A 274 -3.85 -3.87 30.34
C LYS A 274 -4.53 -4.95 31.20
N LYS A 275 -5.38 -5.78 30.59
CA LYS A 275 -6.03 -6.93 31.24
C LYS A 275 -5.04 -8.00 31.71
N GLU A 276 -3.86 -8.07 31.10
CA GLU A 276 -2.77 -9.00 31.44
C GLU A 276 -1.67 -8.33 32.27
N GLY A 277 -1.94 -7.14 32.85
CA GLY A 277 -1.00 -6.42 33.70
C GLY A 277 0.05 -5.58 32.96
N GLY A 278 -0.05 -5.45 31.63
CA GLY A 278 0.81 -4.54 30.85
C GLY A 278 0.24 -3.12 30.71
N LEU A 279 0.89 -2.28 29.90
CA LEU A 279 0.46 -0.90 29.62
C LEU A 279 -0.39 -0.79 28.34
N GLY A 280 -0.60 -1.89 27.61
CA GLY A 280 -1.30 -1.89 26.32
C GLY A 280 -0.50 -1.24 25.18
N LEU A 281 0.82 -1.13 25.32
CA LEU A 281 1.70 -0.63 24.27
C LEU A 281 1.95 -1.71 23.21
N ARG A 282 1.98 -1.33 21.93
CA ARG A 282 2.26 -2.30 20.86
C ARG A 282 3.73 -2.66 20.82
N ARG A 283 4.02 -3.95 20.91
CA ARG A 283 5.38 -4.46 20.70
C ARG A 283 5.74 -4.39 19.22
N PHE A 284 6.72 -3.56 18.86
CA PHE A 284 7.07 -3.32 17.45
C PHE A 284 7.55 -4.57 16.72
N SER A 285 8.21 -5.49 17.41
CA SER A 285 8.61 -6.78 16.83
C SER A 285 7.43 -7.63 16.35
N GLN A 286 6.33 -7.67 17.11
CA GLN A 286 5.10 -8.36 16.69
C GLN A 286 4.37 -7.54 15.63
N TRP A 287 4.25 -6.24 15.84
CA TRP A 287 3.54 -5.32 14.94
C TRP A 287 4.14 -5.27 13.54
N ASN A 288 5.46 -5.40 13.42
CA ASN A 288 6.16 -5.50 12.14
C ASN A 288 5.70 -6.71 11.31
N SER A 289 5.50 -7.86 11.97
CA SER A 289 4.93 -9.04 11.31
C SER A 289 3.45 -8.85 11.00
N THR A 290 2.67 -8.27 11.92
CA THR A 290 1.23 -8.02 11.73
C THR A 290 0.94 -7.13 10.52
N LEU A 291 1.68 -6.04 10.33
CA LEU A 291 1.49 -5.17 9.16
C LEU A 291 1.91 -5.85 7.84
N CYS A 292 2.82 -6.83 7.90
CA CYS A 292 3.13 -7.65 6.74
C CYS A 292 2.01 -8.65 6.42
N LEU A 293 1.33 -9.18 7.44
CA LEU A 293 0.16 -10.06 7.24
C LEU A 293 -0.97 -9.33 6.50
N ARG A 294 -1.11 -8.02 6.71
CA ARG A 294 -2.06 -7.18 5.93
C ARG A 294 -1.82 -7.28 4.42
N PHE A 295 -0.56 -7.37 3.97
CA PHE A 295 -0.27 -7.55 2.54
C PHE A 295 -0.70 -8.92 2.02
N ILE A 296 -0.62 -9.97 2.85
CA ILE A 296 -1.19 -11.28 2.49
C ILE A 296 -2.71 -11.15 2.38
N TRP A 297 -3.37 -10.52 3.36
CA TRP A 297 -4.81 -10.29 3.34
C TRP A 297 -5.27 -9.54 2.08
N LEU A 298 -4.55 -8.49 1.66
CA LEU A 298 -4.86 -7.74 0.43
C LEU A 298 -4.88 -8.60 -0.84
N LEU A 299 -4.17 -9.74 -0.87
CA LEU A 299 -4.20 -10.67 -2.00
C LEU A 299 -5.53 -11.45 -2.07
N PHE A 300 -6.24 -11.57 -0.95
CA PHE A 300 -7.51 -12.29 -0.84
C PHE A 300 -8.73 -11.36 -0.78
N SER A 301 -8.59 -10.17 -0.19
CA SER A 301 -9.72 -9.29 0.19
C SER A 301 -10.34 -8.47 -0.94
N ASP A 302 -10.23 -8.91 -2.20
CA ASP A 302 -10.61 -8.23 -3.46
C ASP A 302 -10.76 -6.69 -3.41
N SER A 303 -9.74 -6.01 -2.87
CA SER A 303 -9.84 -4.60 -2.45
C SER A 303 -9.63 -3.58 -3.58
N GLY A 304 -9.58 -4.01 -4.85
CA GLY A 304 -9.20 -3.15 -5.98
C GLY A 304 -7.75 -2.62 -5.92
N SER A 305 -6.93 -3.13 -5.00
CA SER A 305 -5.55 -2.68 -4.81
C SER A 305 -4.67 -3.00 -6.02
N LEU A 306 -4.05 -1.97 -6.62
CA LEU A 306 -3.05 -2.10 -7.68
C LEU A 306 -1.87 -2.98 -7.25
N TRP A 307 -1.49 -2.91 -5.97
CA TRP A 307 -0.42 -3.75 -5.41
C TRP A 307 -0.81 -5.23 -5.41
N ALA A 308 -2.04 -5.55 -5.02
CA ALA A 308 -2.55 -6.92 -5.04
C ALA A 308 -2.67 -7.43 -6.49
N MET A 309 -3.20 -6.61 -7.39
CA MET A 309 -3.30 -6.91 -8.82
C MET A 309 -1.92 -7.19 -9.43
N TRP A 310 -0.91 -6.37 -9.11
CA TRP A 310 0.48 -6.55 -9.55
C TRP A 310 1.03 -7.92 -9.16
N HIS A 311 0.90 -8.30 -7.89
CA HIS A 311 1.41 -9.58 -7.40
C HIS A 311 0.58 -10.77 -7.89
N LYS A 312 -0.74 -10.63 -8.01
CA LYS A 312 -1.61 -11.63 -8.65
C LYS A 312 -1.15 -11.92 -10.08
N TYR A 313 -0.86 -10.89 -10.86
CA TYR A 313 -0.46 -11.05 -12.26
C TYR A 313 0.99 -11.54 -12.44
N HIS A 314 1.96 -10.99 -11.71
CA HIS A 314 3.37 -11.31 -11.93
C HIS A 314 3.88 -12.50 -11.13
N ASN A 315 3.46 -12.64 -9.87
CA ASN A 315 4.03 -13.60 -8.94
C ASN A 315 3.13 -14.84 -8.76
N ILE A 316 1.83 -14.63 -8.58
CA ILE A 316 0.89 -15.73 -8.28
C ILE A 316 0.41 -16.42 -9.56
N LYS A 317 0.03 -15.63 -10.57
CA LYS A 317 -0.57 -16.09 -11.83
C LYS A 317 -1.77 -17.00 -11.55
N SER A 318 -1.74 -18.24 -12.05
CA SER A 318 -2.77 -19.26 -11.82
C SER A 318 -2.45 -20.22 -10.67
N ASN A 319 -1.41 -19.95 -9.88
CA ASN A 319 -1.03 -20.82 -8.76
C ASN A 319 -1.71 -20.38 -7.46
N SER A 320 -1.72 -21.27 -6.47
CA SER A 320 -2.10 -20.92 -5.11
C SER A 320 -0.96 -20.16 -4.42
N LEU A 321 -1.28 -19.09 -3.66
CA LEU A 321 -0.28 -18.38 -2.85
C LEU A 321 0.47 -19.34 -1.92
N TRP A 322 -0.20 -20.39 -1.45
CA TRP A 322 0.30 -21.36 -0.48
C TRP A 322 1.40 -22.27 -1.03
N GLU A 323 1.48 -22.43 -2.36
CA GLU A 323 2.45 -23.32 -3.02
C GLU A 323 3.69 -22.61 -3.56
N ILE A 324 3.65 -21.28 -3.68
CA ILE A 324 4.73 -20.53 -4.34
C ILE A 324 6.04 -20.70 -3.57
N SER A 325 7.08 -21.17 -4.25
CA SER A 325 8.44 -21.24 -3.72
C SER A 325 9.18 -19.92 -3.96
N GLU A 326 10.08 -19.56 -3.03
CA GLU A 326 10.94 -18.39 -3.21
C GLU A 326 11.88 -18.57 -4.42
N SER A 327 11.89 -17.60 -5.33
CA SER A 327 12.87 -17.53 -6.43
C SER A 327 14.02 -16.59 -6.09
N PRO A 328 15.26 -16.85 -6.54
CA PRO A 328 16.36 -15.88 -6.42
C PRO A 328 16.01 -14.50 -7.00
N ARG A 329 15.20 -14.47 -8.07
CA ARG A 329 14.76 -13.24 -8.76
C ARG A 329 13.65 -12.47 -8.05
N ASP A 330 13.03 -13.05 -7.02
CA ASP A 330 11.95 -12.38 -6.30
C ASP A 330 12.47 -11.18 -5.50
N SER A 331 11.61 -10.15 -5.41
CA SER A 331 11.89 -9.00 -4.55
C SER A 331 11.99 -9.44 -3.09
N TRP A 332 12.79 -8.71 -2.31
CA TRP A 332 12.95 -9.04 -0.89
C TRP A 332 11.61 -8.97 -0.13
N THR A 333 10.75 -8.00 -0.48
CA THR A 333 9.42 -7.85 0.13
C THR A 333 8.57 -9.07 -0.14
N TRP A 334 8.57 -9.55 -1.39
CA TRP A 334 7.82 -10.74 -1.78
C TRP A 334 8.27 -11.98 -1.01
N LYS A 335 9.60 -12.21 -0.92
CA LYS A 335 10.16 -13.30 -0.10
C LYS A 335 9.72 -13.21 1.36
N ALA A 336 9.75 -12.03 1.94
CA ALA A 336 9.34 -11.84 3.32
C ALA A 336 7.84 -12.07 3.55
N ILE A 337 6.99 -11.69 2.59
CA ILE A 337 5.56 -12.04 2.58
C ILE A 337 5.37 -13.55 2.51
N LEU A 338 6.08 -14.25 1.60
CA LEU A 338 6.00 -15.71 1.48
C LEU A 338 6.38 -16.45 2.78
N ARG A 339 7.36 -15.93 3.54
CA ARG A 339 7.77 -16.50 4.83
C ARG A 339 6.74 -16.36 5.93
N LEU A 340 5.81 -15.42 5.80
CA LEU A 340 4.73 -15.21 6.77
C LEU A 340 3.46 -16.01 6.47
N ARG A 341 3.41 -16.74 5.35
CA ARG A 341 2.27 -17.62 5.00
C ARG A 341 1.87 -18.60 6.11
N PRO A 342 2.80 -19.29 6.82
CA PRO A 342 2.40 -20.22 7.89
C PRO A 342 1.69 -19.53 9.06
N VAL A 343 1.99 -18.25 9.29
CA VAL A 343 1.30 -17.43 10.29
C VAL A 343 -0.05 -16.98 9.76
N ALA A 344 -0.11 -16.50 8.51
CA ALA A 344 -1.35 -16.06 7.88
C ALA A 344 -2.39 -17.20 7.75
N ALA A 345 -1.95 -18.41 7.45
CA ALA A 345 -2.80 -19.59 7.30
C ALA A 345 -3.58 -19.98 8.57
N GLN A 346 -3.15 -19.48 9.74
CA GLN A 346 -3.86 -19.71 11.01
C GLN A 346 -5.11 -18.84 11.13
N PHE A 347 -5.12 -17.69 10.45
CA PHE A 347 -6.18 -16.69 10.53
C PHE A 347 -7.06 -16.67 9.28
N LEU A 348 -6.54 -17.11 8.13
CA LEU A 348 -7.27 -17.10 6.87
C LEU A 348 -8.19 -18.31 6.76
N LYS A 349 -9.49 -18.03 6.61
CA LYS A 349 -10.53 -19.01 6.23
C LYS A 349 -11.29 -18.53 4.99
N VAL A 350 -11.98 -19.47 4.35
CA VAL A 350 -12.84 -19.18 3.20
C VAL A 350 -14.21 -19.76 3.45
N VAL A 351 -15.23 -18.93 3.28
CA VAL A 351 -16.63 -19.35 3.18
C VAL A 351 -16.91 -19.60 1.71
N VAL A 352 -17.19 -20.85 1.34
CA VAL A 352 -17.45 -21.22 -0.04
C VAL A 352 -18.84 -20.73 -0.44
N GLY A 353 -18.91 -19.99 -1.54
CA GLY A 353 -20.15 -19.67 -2.23
C GLY A 353 -20.20 -20.44 -3.54
N ASN A 354 -19.89 -19.78 -4.64
CA ASN A 354 -19.86 -20.39 -5.98
C ASN A 354 -18.62 -21.27 -6.27
N GLY A 355 -17.65 -21.32 -5.36
CA GLY A 355 -16.47 -22.18 -5.43
C GLY A 355 -15.47 -21.82 -6.54
N SER A 356 -15.59 -20.64 -7.17
CA SER A 356 -14.74 -20.25 -8.32
C SER A 356 -13.38 -19.71 -7.93
N SER A 357 -13.24 -19.13 -6.74
CA SER A 357 -12.00 -18.49 -6.29
C SER A 357 -11.25 -19.36 -5.29
N ALA A 358 -11.97 -20.07 -4.42
CA ALA A 358 -11.43 -20.97 -3.41
C ALA A 358 -10.69 -22.16 -4.04
N SER A 359 -9.46 -22.41 -3.62
CA SER A 359 -8.72 -23.64 -3.94
C SER A 359 -9.27 -24.81 -3.14
N PHE A 360 -9.61 -25.92 -3.82
CA PHE A 360 -10.10 -27.13 -3.15
C PHE A 360 -9.08 -27.69 -2.15
N TRP A 361 -7.79 -27.68 -2.52
CA TRP A 361 -6.73 -28.34 -1.74
C TRP A 361 -6.05 -27.45 -0.70
N PHE A 362 -5.85 -26.17 -1.02
CA PHE A 362 -4.94 -25.30 -0.25
C PHE A 362 -5.64 -24.33 0.69
N ASP A 363 -6.83 -23.86 0.33
CA ASP A 363 -7.56 -22.90 1.15
C ASP A 363 -8.26 -23.62 2.31
N ASN A 364 -8.42 -22.91 3.43
CA ASN A 364 -9.06 -23.43 4.62
C ASN A 364 -10.57 -23.13 4.57
N TRP A 365 -11.30 -24.00 3.87
CA TRP A 365 -12.75 -23.88 3.69
C TRP A 365 -13.55 -25.01 4.36
N SER A 366 -12.85 -25.97 4.99
CA SER A 366 -13.43 -27.11 5.68
C SER A 366 -13.04 -27.12 7.16
N PRO A 367 -13.76 -27.84 8.05
CA PRO A 367 -13.38 -27.97 9.46
C PRO A 367 -12.04 -28.70 9.64
N PHE A 368 -11.56 -29.40 8.62
CA PHE A 368 -10.30 -30.16 8.64
C PHE A 368 -9.06 -29.31 8.30
N GLY A 369 -9.24 -28.03 7.99
CA GLY A 369 -8.18 -27.19 7.47
C GLY A 369 -7.96 -27.38 5.96
N PRO A 370 -6.77 -27.03 5.44
CA PRO A 370 -6.38 -27.33 4.06
C PRO A 370 -6.39 -28.83 3.79
N LEU A 371 -7.19 -29.28 2.83
CA LEU A 371 -7.39 -30.71 2.55
C LEU A 371 -6.11 -31.42 2.12
N ILE A 372 -5.16 -30.71 1.49
CA ILE A 372 -3.84 -31.29 1.14
C ILE A 372 -3.03 -31.69 2.38
N LYS A 373 -3.23 -31.01 3.51
CA LYS A 373 -2.59 -31.35 4.78
C LYS A 373 -3.35 -32.44 5.54
N TYR A 374 -4.66 -32.49 5.37
CA TYR A 374 -5.53 -33.46 6.04
C TYR A 374 -5.44 -34.86 5.40
N ILE A 375 -5.54 -34.94 4.07
CA ILE A 375 -5.49 -36.22 3.32
C ILE A 375 -4.04 -36.62 3.02
N GLY A 376 -3.16 -35.63 2.79
CA GLY A 376 -1.77 -35.84 2.42
C GLY A 376 -1.48 -35.56 0.95
N ALA A 377 -0.21 -35.67 0.57
CA ALA A 377 0.29 -35.28 -0.75
C ALA A 377 -0.31 -36.10 -1.92
N ASP A 378 -0.75 -37.33 -1.65
CA ASP A 378 -1.41 -38.21 -2.62
C ASP A 378 -2.92 -37.94 -2.77
N GLY A 379 -3.50 -37.06 -1.95
CA GLY A 379 -4.93 -36.72 -1.97
C GLY A 379 -5.48 -36.36 -3.36
N PRO A 380 -4.82 -35.50 -4.16
CA PRO A 380 -5.22 -35.19 -5.54
C PRO A 380 -5.38 -36.42 -6.43
N ARG A 381 -4.51 -37.42 -6.27
CA ARG A 381 -4.56 -38.68 -7.01
C ARG A 381 -5.66 -39.59 -6.47
N GLN A 382 -5.80 -39.67 -5.16
CA GLN A 382 -6.80 -40.50 -4.48
C GLN A 382 -8.22 -40.05 -4.81
N LEU A 383 -8.52 -38.75 -4.69
CA LEU A 383 -9.84 -38.18 -4.97
C LEU A 383 -10.09 -37.84 -6.44
N ARG A 384 -9.08 -38.00 -7.32
CA ARG A 384 -9.16 -37.65 -8.75
C ARG A 384 -9.52 -36.18 -8.99
N ILE A 385 -9.12 -35.29 -8.07
CA ILE A 385 -9.30 -33.84 -8.19
C ILE A 385 -7.92 -33.22 -8.42
N PRO A 386 -7.70 -32.50 -9.54
CA PRO A 386 -6.41 -31.87 -9.84
C PRO A 386 -5.90 -30.99 -8.68
N LEU A 387 -4.58 -30.95 -8.48
CA LEU A 387 -3.97 -30.16 -7.40
C LEU A 387 -4.36 -28.66 -7.44
N LYS A 388 -4.52 -28.11 -8.65
CA LYS A 388 -4.90 -26.71 -8.87
C LYS A 388 -6.41 -26.49 -9.00
N ALA A 389 -7.22 -27.50 -8.71
CA ALA A 389 -8.68 -27.41 -8.80
C ALA A 389 -9.24 -26.35 -7.84
N LYS A 390 -10.26 -25.65 -8.31
CA LYS A 390 -11.15 -24.84 -7.49
C LYS A 390 -12.23 -25.72 -6.86
N VAL A 391 -12.89 -25.21 -5.83
CA VAL A 391 -13.93 -25.99 -5.13
C VAL A 391 -15.05 -26.40 -6.09
N LYS A 392 -15.45 -25.51 -7.02
CA LYS A 392 -16.45 -25.83 -8.05
C LYS A 392 -16.05 -26.97 -8.99
N ASP A 393 -14.75 -27.19 -9.21
CA ASP A 393 -14.27 -28.20 -10.15
C ASP A 393 -14.42 -29.63 -9.57
N ALA A 394 -14.66 -29.72 -8.26
CA ALA A 394 -14.90 -30.96 -7.53
C ALA A 394 -16.38 -31.36 -7.47
N CYS A 395 -17.29 -30.59 -8.08
CA CYS A 395 -18.73 -30.87 -8.08
C CYS A 395 -19.40 -30.59 -9.42
N ASN A 396 -20.63 -31.08 -9.59
CA ASN A 396 -21.51 -30.80 -10.72
C ASN A 396 -22.96 -30.64 -10.24
N SER A 397 -23.92 -30.50 -11.17
CA SER A 397 -25.34 -30.37 -10.84
C SER A 397 -25.94 -31.57 -10.09
N ALA A 398 -25.27 -32.72 -10.10
CA ALA A 398 -25.70 -33.94 -9.41
C ALA A 398 -25.03 -34.15 -8.04
N GLY A 399 -24.03 -33.32 -7.67
CA GLY A 399 -23.32 -33.44 -6.39
C GLY A 399 -21.79 -33.37 -6.51
N TRP A 400 -21.11 -33.79 -5.45
CA TRP A 400 -19.65 -33.88 -5.40
C TRP A 400 -19.13 -35.04 -6.28
N LYS A 401 -18.12 -34.77 -7.10
CA LYS A 401 -17.50 -35.73 -8.01
C LYS A 401 -16.30 -36.40 -7.35
N LEU A 402 -16.56 -37.40 -6.50
CA LEU A 402 -15.54 -38.08 -5.71
C LEU A 402 -15.62 -39.61 -5.91
N PRO A 403 -14.48 -40.32 -5.98
CA PRO A 403 -14.46 -41.78 -5.96
C PRO A 403 -14.86 -42.32 -4.58
N SER A 404 -15.23 -43.60 -4.48
CA SER A 404 -15.52 -44.22 -3.18
C SER A 404 -14.34 -44.09 -2.21
N PRO A 405 -14.58 -43.70 -0.95
CA PRO A 405 -13.53 -43.47 0.02
C PRO A 405 -12.79 -44.78 0.33
N ARG A 406 -11.46 -44.69 0.45
CA ARG A 406 -10.54 -45.81 0.71
C ARG A 406 -9.85 -45.71 2.07
N SER A 407 -10.14 -44.65 2.82
CA SER A 407 -9.63 -44.41 4.17
C SER A 407 -10.67 -43.71 5.03
N ASP A 408 -10.51 -43.79 6.35
CA ASP A 408 -11.39 -43.07 7.30
C ASP A 408 -11.34 -41.55 7.11
N VAL A 409 -10.17 -41.03 6.71
CA VAL A 409 -9.95 -39.61 6.41
C VAL A 409 -10.80 -39.16 5.22
N GLU A 410 -10.81 -39.96 4.14
CA GLU A 410 -11.67 -39.71 2.97
C GLU A 410 -13.15 -39.87 3.33
N LEU A 411 -13.51 -40.88 4.13
CA LEU A 411 -14.90 -41.08 4.57
C LEU A 411 -15.42 -39.88 5.37
N ASN A 412 -14.61 -39.34 6.29
CA ASN A 412 -14.96 -38.15 7.07
C ASN A 412 -15.15 -36.92 6.19
N LEU A 413 -14.28 -36.74 5.18
CA LEU A 413 -14.46 -35.66 4.20
C LEU A 413 -15.77 -35.84 3.44
N HIS A 414 -16.05 -37.05 2.94
CA HIS A 414 -17.29 -37.33 2.20
C HIS A 414 -18.52 -37.02 3.04
N ALA A 415 -18.56 -37.48 4.29
CA ALA A 415 -19.65 -37.21 5.22
C ALA A 415 -19.84 -35.69 5.42
N HIS A 416 -18.75 -34.93 5.59
CA HIS A 416 -18.85 -33.48 5.69
C HIS A 416 -19.35 -32.83 4.39
N LEU A 417 -18.86 -33.26 3.22
CA LEU A 417 -19.28 -32.70 1.94
C LEU A 417 -20.77 -32.95 1.64
N THR A 418 -21.37 -34.01 2.19
CA THR A 418 -22.83 -34.22 2.11
C THR A 418 -23.65 -33.27 2.99
N THR A 419 -23.02 -32.59 3.95
CA THR A 419 -23.68 -31.62 4.84
C THR A 419 -23.68 -30.19 4.31
N ILE A 420 -22.90 -29.92 3.25
CA ILE A 420 -22.79 -28.58 2.65
C ILE A 420 -23.52 -28.52 1.32
N GLU A 421 -24.10 -27.37 1.01
CA GLU A 421 -24.68 -27.12 -0.30
C GLU A 421 -23.60 -27.15 -1.38
N VAL A 422 -23.95 -27.73 -2.53
CA VAL A 422 -23.04 -27.84 -3.67
C VAL A 422 -22.84 -26.44 -4.27
N PRO A 423 -21.59 -25.98 -4.48
CA PRO A 423 -21.33 -24.71 -5.13
C PRO A 423 -22.08 -24.57 -6.45
N SER A 424 -22.87 -23.51 -6.57
CA SER A 424 -23.64 -23.20 -7.78
C SER A 424 -23.24 -21.84 -8.35
N SER A 425 -23.37 -21.67 -9.67
CA SER A 425 -23.07 -20.39 -10.33
C SER A 425 -24.01 -19.26 -9.92
N SER A 426 -25.18 -19.59 -9.37
CA SER A 426 -26.15 -18.66 -8.81
C SER A 426 -25.85 -18.24 -7.36
N ALA A 427 -24.94 -18.94 -6.67
CA ALA A 427 -24.54 -18.59 -5.32
C ALA A 427 -23.68 -17.32 -5.28
N THR A 428 -23.55 -16.73 -4.09
CA THR A 428 -22.64 -15.60 -3.83
C THR A 428 -21.19 -15.98 -4.14
N GLN A 429 -20.33 -14.98 -4.36
CA GLN A 429 -18.90 -15.24 -4.51
C GLN A 429 -18.31 -15.81 -3.21
N ASP A 430 -17.21 -16.57 -3.32
CA ASP A 430 -16.51 -17.03 -2.12
C ASP A 430 -15.98 -15.85 -1.32
N GLU A 431 -16.08 -15.93 0.00
CA GLU A 431 -15.65 -14.87 0.90
C GLU A 431 -14.46 -15.35 1.73
N PHE A 432 -13.33 -14.64 1.62
CA PHE A 432 -12.19 -14.86 2.50
C PHE A 432 -12.43 -14.08 3.79
N CYS A 433 -12.18 -14.71 4.94
CA CYS A 433 -12.36 -14.12 6.27
C CYS A 433 -11.06 -14.21 7.07
N TRP A 434 -10.83 -13.19 7.91
CA TRP A 434 -9.73 -13.18 8.89
C TRP A 434 -10.27 -13.51 10.28
N VAL A 435 -10.06 -14.74 10.73
CA VAL A 435 -10.61 -15.27 11.99
C VAL A 435 -9.55 -15.17 13.08
N VAL A 436 -9.85 -14.40 14.13
CA VAL A 436 -9.07 -14.33 15.36
C VAL A 436 -9.96 -14.92 16.44
N ASP A 437 -9.49 -16.01 17.06
CA ASP A 437 -10.20 -16.84 18.03
C ASP A 437 -11.20 -17.87 17.45
N LYS A 438 -11.27 -19.06 18.05
CA LYS A 438 -12.26 -20.11 17.74
C LYS A 438 -13.68 -19.73 18.22
N VAL A 439 -13.96 -18.44 18.33
CA VAL A 439 -15.27 -17.91 18.69
C VAL A 439 -15.79 -17.23 17.44
N THR A 440 -16.51 -18.01 16.65
CA THR A 440 -17.56 -17.45 15.80
C THR A 440 -18.62 -16.89 16.76
N ASP A 441 -18.60 -15.59 17.01
CA ASP A 441 -19.80 -14.93 17.50
C ASP A 441 -20.81 -14.99 16.35
N TYR A 442 -21.82 -15.84 16.52
CA TYR A 442 -23.00 -15.95 15.67
C TYR A 442 -23.93 -14.75 15.89
#